data_AF-A0A1B6D3Y1-F1
#
_entry.id   AF-A0A1B6D3Y1-F1
#
_cell.length_a   1.000
_cell.length_b   1.000
_cell.length_c   1.000
_cell.angle_alpha   90.00
_cell.angle_beta   90.00
_cell.angle_gamma   90.00
#
_symmetry.space_group_name_H-M   'P 1'
#
loop_
_entity.id
_entity.type
_entity.pdbx_description
1 polymer ?
#
loop_
_entity_poly.entity_id
_entity_poly.type
_entity_poly.pdbx_seq_one_letter_code
_entity_poly.pdbx_strand_id
1 'polypeptide(L)'
;MIYQEQVMEVAKIIANYSMGSADLLRRIISKKNLKKMHENRKIFIKGALKNNIKLKIANKIFDLMEKFAGYGFNKSHATAYAIISYYTAYLKSNFTNEFISANLSLSINNINKIKFLIKDAINNFNINIL
;
A
#
# COMPACT_ATOMS: atom_id res chain seq x y z
N MET A 1 5.05 -9.84 2.75
CA MET A 1 4.81 -8.49 3.34
C MET A 1 4.41 -7.55 2.22
N ILE A 2 3.49 -6.62 2.47
CA ILE A 2 2.97 -5.69 1.45
C ILE A 2 3.38 -4.26 1.76
N TYR A 3 3.27 -3.85 3.02
CA TYR A 3 3.47 -2.46 3.42
C TYR A 3 4.84 -2.21 4.04
N GLN A 4 5.34 -0.99 3.83
CA GLN A 4 6.55 -0.46 4.45
C GLN A 4 6.48 -0.49 5.98
N GLU A 5 5.31 -0.13 6.52
CA GLU A 5 5.02 -0.10 7.95
C GLU A 5 5.06 -1.51 8.56
N GLN A 6 4.78 -2.57 7.78
CA GLN A 6 4.94 -3.95 8.24
C GLN A 6 6.42 -4.32 8.41
N VAL A 7 7.32 -3.81 7.56
CA VAL A 7 8.77 -3.99 7.73
C VAL A 7 9.22 -3.37 9.05
N MET A 8 8.71 -2.17 9.34
CA MET A 8 9.05 -1.44 10.55
C MET A 8 8.52 -2.16 11.80
N GLU A 9 7.27 -2.62 11.78
CA GLU A 9 6.66 -3.32 12.92
C GLU A 9 7.33 -4.67 13.18
N VAL A 10 7.71 -5.41 12.14
CA VAL A 10 8.50 -6.65 12.30
C VAL A 10 9.84 -6.35 12.96
N ALA A 11 10.56 -5.32 12.53
CA ALA A 11 11.84 -4.95 13.16
C ALA A 11 11.68 -4.58 14.64
N LYS A 12 10.61 -3.86 14.97
CA LYS A 12 10.27 -3.47 16.34
C LYS A 12 9.94 -4.67 17.22
N ILE A 13 9.01 -5.53 16.79
CA ILE A 13 8.54 -6.68 17.59
C ILE A 13 9.61 -7.78 17.66
N ILE A 14 10.25 -8.10 16.54
CA ILE A 14 11.18 -9.22 16.47
C ILE A 14 12.54 -8.83 17.02
N ALA A 15 13.05 -7.63 16.72
CA ALA A 15 14.42 -7.25 17.04
C ALA A 15 14.55 -6.07 18.03
N ASN A 16 13.46 -5.67 18.69
CA ASN A 16 13.43 -4.57 19.66
C ASN A 16 13.94 -3.23 19.11
N TYR A 17 13.73 -2.98 17.82
CA TYR A 17 14.02 -1.67 17.24
C TYR A 17 13.07 -0.62 17.82
N SER A 18 13.57 0.60 18.04
CA SER A 18 12.68 1.76 18.16
C SER A 18 12.05 2.05 16.80
N MET A 19 10.89 2.72 16.77
CA MET A 19 10.23 3.03 15.49
C MET A 19 11.11 3.88 14.56
N GLY A 20 11.92 4.79 15.11
CA GLY A 20 12.89 5.57 14.34
C GLY A 20 13.99 4.71 13.72
N SER A 21 14.57 3.77 14.49
CA SER A 21 15.56 2.83 13.94
C SER A 21 14.95 1.87 12.92
N ALA A 22 13.68 1.51 13.07
CA ALA A 22 12.96 0.66 12.13
C ALA A 22 12.72 1.38 10.79
N ASP A 23 12.43 2.69 10.81
CA ASP A 23 12.39 3.50 9.58
C ASP A 23 13.76 3.58 8.90
N LEU A 24 14.85 3.73 9.67
CA LEU A 24 16.20 3.72 9.11
C LEU A 24 16.48 2.39 8.39
N LEU A 25 16.13 1.26 9.01
CA LEU A 25 16.22 -0.06 8.39
C LEU A 25 15.41 -0.12 7.09
N ARG A 26 14.15 0.32 7.10
CA ARG A 26 13.31 0.38 5.90
C ARG A 26 14.00 1.16 4.77
N ARG A 27 14.54 2.35 5.05
CA ARG A 27 15.26 3.18 4.05
C ARG A 27 16.49 2.47 3.50
N ILE A 28 17.25 1.77 4.36
CA ILE A 28 18.44 1.01 3.95
C ILE A 28 18.05 -0.09 2.97
N ILE A 29 16.99 -0.84 3.27
CA ILE A 29 16.55 -1.93 2.40
C ILE A 29 16.03 -1.37 1.06
N SER A 30 15.27 -0.27 1.06
CA SER A 30 14.83 0.37 -0.19
C SER A 30 15.99 0.85 -1.07
N LYS A 31 17.11 1.28 -0.47
CA LYS A 31 18.31 1.71 -1.20
C LYS A 31 19.23 0.57 -1.64
N LYS A 32 18.95 -0.69 -1.25
CA LYS A 32 19.75 -1.88 -1.58
C LYS A 32 21.25 -1.75 -1.28
N ASN A 33 21.63 -1.01 -0.23
CA ASN A 33 23.04 -0.86 0.15
C ASN A 33 23.53 -2.10 0.90
N LEU A 34 24.26 -2.98 0.21
CA LEU A 34 24.73 -4.27 0.74
C LEU A 34 25.49 -4.13 2.07
N LYS A 35 26.44 -3.19 2.15
CA LYS A 35 27.26 -3.00 3.36
C LYS A 35 26.39 -2.65 4.59
N LYS A 36 25.53 -1.65 4.45
CA LYS A 36 24.61 -1.22 5.53
C LYS A 36 23.58 -2.30 5.88
N MET A 37 23.19 -3.12 4.90
CA MET A 37 22.24 -4.21 5.11
C MET A 37 22.86 -5.35 5.92
N HIS A 38 24.11 -5.74 5.64
CA HIS A 38 24.84 -6.72 6.46
C HIS A 38 25.04 -6.25 7.90
N GLU A 39 25.37 -4.97 8.11
CA GLU A 39 25.47 -4.36 9.45
C GLU A 39 24.12 -4.46 10.19
N ASN A 40 23.03 -4.09 9.52
CA ASN A 40 21.69 -4.14 10.11
C ASN A 40 21.20 -5.57 10.36
N ARG A 41 21.57 -6.54 9.53
CA ARG A 41 21.28 -7.95 9.78
C ARG A 41 21.84 -8.41 11.12
N LYS A 42 23.09 -8.02 11.44
CA LYS A 42 23.70 -8.36 12.74
C LYS A 42 22.93 -7.74 13.91
N ILE A 43 22.51 -6.48 13.78
CA ILE A 43 21.71 -5.79 14.80
C ILE A 43 20.36 -6.49 14.98
N PHE A 44 19.67 -6.79 13.88
CA PHE A 44 18.39 -7.49 13.88
C PHE A 44 18.49 -8.86 14.56
N ILE A 45 19.47 -9.69 14.19
CA ILE A 45 19.68 -11.00 14.80
C ILE A 45 19.96 -10.89 16.29
N LYS A 46 20.82 -9.95 16.70
CA LYS A 46 21.11 -9.73 18.13
C LYS A 46 19.85 -9.34 18.91
N GLY A 47 19.00 -8.49 18.32
CA GLY A 47 17.69 -8.14 18.89
C GLY A 47 16.75 -9.34 18.97
N ALA A 48 16.67 -10.14 17.90
CA ALA A 48 15.83 -11.33 17.84
C ALA A 48 16.22 -12.40 18.86
N LEU A 49 17.52 -12.61 19.07
CA LEU A 49 18.01 -13.53 20.09
C LEU A 49 17.64 -13.07 21.51
N LYS A 50 17.62 -11.75 21.78
CA LYS A 50 17.10 -11.21 23.05
C LYS A 50 15.61 -11.47 23.26
N ASN A 51 14.85 -11.61 22.17
CA ASN A 51 13.44 -12.01 22.20
C ASN A 51 13.26 -13.54 22.11
N ASN A 52 14.29 -14.33 22.43
CA ASN A 52 14.28 -15.80 22.41
C ASN A 52 13.95 -16.42 21.04
N ILE A 53 14.19 -15.68 19.95
CA ILE A 53 13.98 -16.18 18.58
C ILE A 53 15.25 -16.85 18.08
N LYS A 54 15.13 -18.13 17.73
CA LYS A 54 16.26 -18.94 17.24
C LYS A 54 16.95 -18.28 16.04
N LEU A 55 18.29 -18.33 16.00
CA LEU A 55 19.13 -17.75 14.96
C LEU A 55 18.67 -18.10 13.53
N LYS A 56 18.31 -19.37 13.29
CA LYS A 56 17.82 -19.84 11.99
C LYS A 56 16.54 -19.14 11.56
N ILE A 57 15.63 -18.91 12.51
CA ILE A 57 14.35 -18.24 12.26
C ILE A 57 14.58 -16.74 12.05
N ALA A 58 15.41 -16.10 12.88
CA ALA A 58 15.75 -14.69 12.75
C ALA A 58 16.36 -14.36 11.38
N ASN A 59 17.29 -15.18 10.88
CA ASN A 59 17.84 -15.03 9.53
C ASN A 59 16.76 -15.15 8.45
N LYS A 60 15.89 -16.17 8.55
CA LYS A 60 14.81 -16.38 7.58
C LYS A 60 13.84 -15.20 7.55
N ILE A 61 13.51 -14.61 8.71
CA ILE A 61 12.65 -13.42 8.79
C ILE A 61 13.33 -12.24 8.09
N PHE A 62 14.62 -12.01 8.37
CA PHE A 62 15.36 -10.92 7.73
C PHE A 62 15.43 -11.10 6.21
N ASP A 63 15.69 -12.33 5.71
CA ASP A 63 15.70 -12.63 4.27
C ASP A 63 14.35 -12.31 3.61
N LEU A 64 13.25 -12.60 4.30
CA LEU A 64 11.91 -12.26 3.81
C LEU A 64 11.73 -10.74 3.77
N MET A 65 12.09 -10.02 4.83
CA MET A 65 12.03 -8.55 4.86
C MET A 65 12.83 -7.93 3.71
N GLU A 66 14.04 -8.43 3.47
CA GLU A 66 14.94 -7.99 2.40
C GLU A 66 14.31 -8.18 1.01
N LYS A 67 13.75 -9.36 0.73
CA LYS A 67 13.05 -9.65 -0.53
C LYS A 67 11.84 -8.74 -0.76
N PHE A 68 11.06 -8.45 0.29
CA PHE A 68 9.82 -7.68 0.16
C PHE A 68 10.02 -6.17 0.10
N ALA A 69 11.07 -5.64 0.72
CA ALA A 69 11.22 -4.19 0.89
C ALA A 69 11.57 -3.44 -0.42
N GLY A 70 11.93 -4.15 -1.50
CA GLY A 70 11.97 -3.58 -2.86
C GLY A 70 10.58 -3.27 -3.45
N TYR A 71 9.53 -3.90 -2.92
CA TYR A 71 8.14 -3.78 -3.40
C TYR A 71 7.18 -3.27 -2.31
N GLY A 72 7.73 -2.87 -1.15
CA GLY A 72 6.94 -2.39 -0.03
C GLY A 72 6.23 -1.09 -0.36
N PHE A 73 4.90 -1.08 -0.25
CA PHE A 73 4.09 0.10 -0.50
C PHE A 73 3.83 0.89 0.78
N ASN A 74 3.65 2.21 0.68
CA ASN A 74 3.33 3.03 1.85
C ASN A 74 1.85 2.87 2.23
N LYS A 75 1.56 2.35 3.44
CA LYS A 75 0.20 2.04 3.88
C LYS A 75 -0.65 3.29 4.07
N SER A 76 -0.10 4.38 4.61
CA SER A 76 -0.89 5.59 4.83
C SER A 76 -1.39 6.17 3.51
N HIS A 77 -0.53 6.22 2.49
CA HIS A 77 -0.90 6.62 1.13
C HIS A 77 -1.93 5.68 0.52
N ALA A 78 -1.72 4.35 0.57
CA ALA A 78 -2.69 3.38 0.08
C ALA A 78 -4.05 3.52 0.74
N THR A 79 -4.08 3.73 2.06
CA THR A 79 -5.33 3.83 2.84
C THR A 79 -6.12 5.08 2.46
N ALA A 80 -5.45 6.23 2.31
CA ALA A 80 -6.10 7.47 1.91
C ALA A 80 -6.82 7.34 0.55
N TYR A 81 -6.14 6.75 -0.45
CA TYR A 81 -6.73 6.53 -1.78
C TYR A 81 -7.78 5.41 -1.80
N ALA A 82 -7.62 4.36 -0.97
CA ALA A 82 -8.61 3.31 -0.83
C ALA A 82 -9.94 3.85 -0.31
N ILE A 83 -9.93 4.79 0.63
CA ILE A 83 -11.15 5.43 1.16
C ILE A 83 -11.89 6.20 0.04
N ILE A 84 -11.18 6.99 -0.77
CA ILE A 84 -11.79 7.70 -1.90
C ILE A 84 -12.38 6.71 -2.91
N SER A 85 -11.64 5.62 -3.20
CA SER A 85 -12.10 4.57 -4.12
C SER A 85 -13.36 3.88 -3.60
N TYR A 86 -13.41 3.58 -2.30
CA TYR A 86 -14.56 3.00 -1.64
C TYR A 86 -15.78 3.93 -1.75
N TYR A 87 -15.65 5.21 -1.41
CA TYR A 87 -16.77 6.15 -1.53
C TYR A 87 -17.22 6.34 -2.97
N THR A 88 -16.29 6.38 -3.92
CA THR A 88 -16.61 6.44 -5.35
C THR A 88 -17.45 5.23 -5.78
N ALA A 89 -17.04 4.02 -5.39
CA ALA A 89 -17.77 2.80 -5.69
C ALA A 89 -19.13 2.72 -4.97
N TYR A 90 -19.19 3.17 -3.72
CA TYR A 90 -20.41 3.24 -2.92
C TYR A 90 -21.44 4.15 -3.58
N LEU A 91 -21.03 5.36 -4.01
CA LEU A 91 -21.91 6.29 -4.73
C LEU A 91 -22.36 5.70 -6.07
N LYS A 92 -21.44 5.10 -6.85
CA LYS A 92 -21.81 4.43 -8.10
C LYS A 92 -22.82 3.29 -7.91
N SER A 93 -22.77 2.59 -6.79
CA SER A 93 -23.61 1.41 -6.53
C SER A 93 -24.98 1.75 -5.91
N ASN A 94 -25.07 2.84 -5.13
CA ASN A 94 -26.28 3.19 -4.38
C ASN A 94 -26.99 4.45 -4.90
N PHE A 95 -26.27 5.32 -5.62
CA PHE A 95 -26.76 6.59 -6.16
C PHE A 95 -26.33 6.73 -7.62
N THR A 96 -26.61 5.70 -8.42
CA THR A 96 -26.07 5.52 -9.78
C THR A 96 -26.42 6.67 -10.71
N ASN A 97 -27.67 7.15 -10.67
CA ASN A 97 -28.15 8.23 -11.55
C ASN A 97 -27.43 9.55 -11.25
N GLU A 98 -27.31 9.90 -9.96
CA GLU A 98 -26.60 11.09 -9.48
C GLU A 98 -25.11 10.97 -9.76
N PHE A 99 -24.53 9.78 -9.55
CA PHE A 99 -23.12 9.51 -9.84
C PHE A 99 -22.78 9.72 -11.31
N ILE A 100 -23.58 9.15 -12.23
CA ILE A 100 -23.37 9.33 -13.68
C ILE A 100 -23.57 10.79 -14.08
N SER A 101 -24.62 11.44 -13.59
CA SER A 101 -24.88 12.87 -13.85
C SER A 101 -23.71 13.75 -13.39
N ALA A 102 -23.18 13.52 -12.18
CA ALA A 102 -22.02 14.23 -11.68
C ALA A 102 -20.76 14.01 -12.55
N ASN A 103 -20.53 12.78 -13.03
CA ASN A 103 -19.41 12.47 -13.91
C ASN A 103 -19.55 13.10 -15.30
N LEU A 104 -20.77 13.20 -15.83
CA LEU A 104 -21.06 13.92 -17.08
C LEU A 104 -20.77 15.41 -16.91
N SER A 105 -21.28 16.03 -15.85
CA SER A 105 -21.01 17.45 -15.52
C SER A 105 -19.52 17.74 -15.36
N LEU A 106 -18.78 16.88 -14.66
CA LEU A 106 -17.33 16.99 -14.51
C LEU A 106 -16.59 16.89 -15.87
N SER A 107 -17.17 16.19 -16.83
CA SER A 107 -16.56 15.89 -18.13
C SER A 107 -17.10 16.76 -19.26
N ILE A 108 -17.80 17.86 -18.97
CA ILE A 108 -18.55 18.67 -19.95
C ILE A 108 -17.69 19.16 -21.13
N ASN A 109 -16.41 19.41 -20.89
CA ASN A 109 -15.46 19.87 -21.91
C ASN A 109 -14.72 18.73 -22.64
N ASN A 110 -15.09 17.46 -22.40
CA ASN A 110 -14.46 16.30 -23.01
C ASN A 110 -15.50 15.38 -23.67
N ILE A 111 -15.74 15.63 -24.96
CA ILE A 111 -16.73 14.91 -25.77
C ILE A 111 -16.49 13.39 -25.77
N ASN A 112 -15.23 12.95 -25.84
CA ASN A 112 -14.91 11.51 -25.83
C ASN A 112 -15.32 10.86 -24.51
N LYS A 113 -15.09 11.56 -23.40
CA LYS A 113 -15.47 11.08 -22.06
C LYS A 113 -16.99 11.11 -21.86
N ILE A 114 -17.69 12.12 -22.36
CA ILE A 114 -19.16 12.16 -22.37
C ILE A 114 -19.73 10.97 -23.14
N LYS A 115 -19.26 10.72 -24.36
CA LYS A 115 -19.71 9.57 -25.17
C LYS A 115 -19.48 8.24 -24.45
N PHE A 116 -18.33 8.09 -23.81
CA PHE A 116 -18.02 6.91 -23.00
C PHE A 116 -18.99 6.76 -21.81
N LEU A 117 -19.23 7.83 -21.06
CA LEU A 117 -20.11 7.81 -19.88
C LEU A 117 -21.58 7.55 -20.26
N ILE A 118 -22.09 8.13 -21.36
CA ILE A 118 -23.45 7.85 -21.86
C ILE A 118 -23.58 6.36 -22.22
N LYS A 119 -22.58 5.80 -22.90
CA LYS A 119 -22.58 4.38 -23.26
C LYS A 119 -22.51 3.47 -22.01
N ASP A 120 -21.69 3.82 -21.01
CA ASP A 120 -21.65 3.09 -19.73
C ASP A 120 -23.02 3.11 -19.03
N ALA A 121 -23.66 4.29 -18.99
CA ALA A 121 -24.97 4.48 -18.38
C ALA A 121 -26.07 3.61 -19.01
N ILE A 122 -26.16 3.62 -20.34
CA ILE A 122 -27.19 2.86 -21.07
C ILE A 122 -26.90 1.37 -20.99
N ASN A 123 -25.67 0.95 -21.29
CA ASN A 123 -25.35 -0.47 -21.47
C ASN A 123 -25.24 -1.25 -20.15
N ASN A 124 -24.73 -0.61 -19.09
CA ASN A 124 -24.43 -1.29 -17.83
C ASN A 124 -25.43 -0.98 -16.72
N PHE A 125 -26.20 0.11 -16.84
CA PHE A 125 -27.12 0.55 -15.80
C PHE A 125 -28.56 0.80 -16.30
N ASN A 126 -28.84 0.62 -17.60
CA ASN A 126 -30.14 0.89 -18.22
C ASN A 126 -30.70 2.28 -17.90
N ILE A 127 -29.81 3.27 -17.75
CA ILE A 127 -30.18 4.65 -17.46
C ILE A 127 -30.52 5.35 -18.76
N ASN A 128 -31.75 5.87 -18.86
CA ASN A 128 -32.16 6.68 -19.99
C ASN A 128 -31.64 8.13 -19.81
N ILE A 129 -30.98 8.65 -20.84
CA ILE A 129 -30.43 10.01 -20.87
C ILE A 129 -31.20 10.77 -21.96
N LEU A 130 -31.94 11.81 -21.55
CA LEU A 130 -32.82 12.62 -22.40
C LEU A 130 -32.04 13.65 -23.25
#